data_AF-A0A661V1H7-F1
#
_entry.id   AF-A0A661V1H7-F1
#
_cell.length_a   1.000
_cell.length_b   1.000
_cell.length_c   1.000
_cell.angle_alpha   90.00
_cell.angle_beta   90.00
_cell.angle_gamma   90.00
#
_symmetry.space_group_name_H-M   'P 1'
#
loop_
_entity.id
_entity.type
_entity.pdbx_description
1 polymer ?
#
loop_
_entity_poly.entity_id
_entity_poly.type
_entity_poly.pdbx_seq_one_letter_code
_entity_poly.pdbx_strand_id
1 'polypeptide(L)'
;MRSKTQIQVIFVLTLAITDAVMASLAFMLAYWLRRLIPWPIEAQNIGLFPDYIGVVLAHVISILVVFAFYRLYRLTRMPSRIDEFYSIFASTTVGSLMGIALSSLLFKNSPLELDYSRGMILYAWA
;
A
#
# COMPACT_ATOMS: atom_id res chain seq x y z
N MET A 1 -3.30 30.22 -21.41
CA MET A 1 -4.15 30.00 -20.21
C MET A 1 -4.32 28.49 -20.02
N ARG A 2 -3.51 27.82 -19.16
CA ARG A 2 -3.75 26.39 -18.85
C ARG A 2 -5.08 26.28 -18.12
N SER A 3 -6.00 25.44 -18.59
CA SER A 3 -7.32 25.32 -17.97
C SER A 3 -7.19 24.75 -16.56
N LYS A 4 -8.07 25.16 -15.63
CA LYS A 4 -8.07 24.69 -14.23
C LYS A 4 -8.04 23.15 -14.14
N THR A 5 -8.65 22.47 -15.11
CA THR A 5 -8.67 21.01 -15.26
C THR A 5 -7.29 20.42 -15.49
N GLN A 6 -6.44 21.03 -16.32
CA GLN A 6 -5.08 20.52 -16.57
C GLN A 6 -4.22 20.56 -15.30
N ILE A 7 -4.32 21.63 -14.52
CA ILE A 7 -3.57 21.77 -13.27
C ILE A 7 -4.03 20.73 -12.24
N GLN A 8 -5.34 20.50 -12.15
CA GLN A 8 -5.90 19.49 -11.25
C GLN A 8 -5.47 18.07 -11.64
N VAL A 9 -5.48 17.74 -12.94
CA VAL A 9 -5.03 16.43 -13.42
C VAL A 9 -3.55 16.19 -13.12
N ILE A 10 -2.69 17.19 -13.37
CA ILE A 10 -1.27 17.09 -13.05
C ILE A 10 -1.07 16.88 -11.55
N PHE A 11 -1.78 17.65 -10.71
CA PHE A 11 -1.67 17.51 -9.26
C PHE A 11 -2.08 16.13 -8.77
N VAL A 12 -3.22 15.61 -9.25
CA VAL A 12 -3.71 14.27 -8.89
C VAL A 12 -2.74 13.18 -9.37
N LEU A 13 -2.20 13.30 -10.59
CA LEU A 13 -1.22 12.35 -11.10
C LEU A 13 0.05 12.35 -10.26
N THR A 14 0.61 13.53 -9.94
CA THR A 14 1.81 13.62 -9.11
C THR A 14 1.55 13.05 -7.71
N LEU A 15 0.38 13.30 -7.13
CA LEU A 15 0.00 12.76 -5.82
C LEU A 15 -0.11 11.23 -5.86
N ALA A 16 -0.85 10.68 -6.82
CA ALA A 16 -1.00 9.23 -6.98
C ALA A 16 0.33 8.52 -7.28
N ILE A 17 1.21 9.14 -8.07
CA ILE A 17 2.56 8.61 -8.32
C ILE A 17 3.38 8.62 -7.03
N THR A 18 3.30 9.69 -6.25
CA THR A 18 4.01 9.79 -4.96
C THR A 18 3.51 8.72 -4.00
N ASP A 19 2.20 8.52 -3.89
CA ASP A 19 1.61 7.48 -3.04
C ASP A 19 2.04 6.08 -3.49
N ALA A 20 2.06 5.82 -4.80
CA ALA A 20 2.51 4.54 -5.35
C ALA A 20 3.98 4.26 -5.03
N VAL A 21 4.84 5.28 -5.13
CA VAL A 21 6.27 5.19 -4.77
C VAL A 21 6.41 4.94 -3.26
N MET A 22 5.67 5.66 -2.43
CA MET A 22 5.71 5.49 -0.97
C MET A 22 5.21 4.11 -0.53
N ALA A 23 4.13 3.61 -1.13
CA ALA A 23 3.62 2.25 -0.88
C ALA A 23 4.62 1.17 -1.31
N SER A 24 5.27 1.37 -2.46
CA SER A 24 6.33 0.47 -2.93
C SER A 24 7.54 0.47 -2.00
N LEU A 25 7.95 1.66 -1.53
CA LEU A 25 9.05 1.82 -0.58
C LEU A 25 8.72 1.21 0.78
N ALA A 26 7.50 1.39 1.29
CA ALA A 26 7.05 0.78 2.54
C ALA A 26 7.14 -0.75 2.48
N PHE A 27 6.68 -1.34 1.38
CA PHE A 27 6.79 -2.79 1.18
C PHE A 27 8.26 -3.24 1.04
N MET A 28 9.09 -2.47 0.33
CA MET A 28 10.53 -2.75 0.21
C MET A 28 11.23 -2.71 1.57
N LEU A 29 10.93 -1.70 2.39
CA LEU A 29 11.44 -1.59 3.75
C LEU A 29 10.94 -2.75 4.62
N ALA A 30 9.67 -3.14 4.51
CA ALA A 30 9.14 -4.30 5.21
C ALA A 30 9.87 -5.60 4.80
N TYR A 31 10.21 -5.76 3.52
CA TYR A 31 11.01 -6.89 3.03
C TYR A 31 12.41 -6.92 3.64
N TRP A 32 13.10 -5.78 3.68
CA TRP A 32 14.40 -5.65 4.31
C TRP A 32 14.34 -5.88 5.82
N LEU A 33 13.36 -5.28 6.49
CA LEU A 33 13.16 -5.43 7.93
C LEU A 33 12.83 -6.88 8.30
N ARG A 34 12.08 -7.60 7.48
CA ARG A 34 11.79 -9.03 7.68
C ARG A 34 13.02 -9.92 7.53
N ARG A 35 13.99 -9.55 6.67
CA ARG A 35 15.31 -10.22 6.61
C ARG A 35 16.17 -9.90 7.83
N LEU A 36 16.08 -8.69 8.37
CA LEU A 36 16.91 -8.23 9.48
C LEU A 36 16.38 -8.66 10.86
N ILE A 37 15.05 -8.84 11.00
CA ILE A 37 14.39 -9.15 12.26
C ILE A 37 13.89 -10.61 12.26
N PRO A 38 14.52 -11.51 13.03
CA PRO A 38 14.15 -12.93 13.13
C PRO A 38 12.94 -13.22 14.06
N TRP A 39 12.09 -12.23 14.31
CA TRP A 39 10.93 -12.33 15.21
C TRP A 39 9.63 -12.29 14.39
N PRO A 40 8.61 -13.16 14.61
CA PRO A 40 8.46 -14.21 15.63
C PRO A 40 9.02 -15.60 15.24
N ILE A 41 9.35 -15.81 13.96
CA ILE A 41 10.03 -17.01 13.43
C ILE A 41 11.06 -16.51 12.41
N GLU A 42 12.25 -17.11 12.39
CA GLU A 42 13.27 -16.85 11.37
C GLU A 42 12.66 -16.97 9.97
N ALA A 43 13.02 -16.06 9.08
CA ALA A 43 12.45 -16.04 7.75
C ALA A 43 13.09 -17.14 6.88
N GLN A 44 12.64 -18.37 7.07
CA GLN A 44 13.01 -19.51 6.24
C GLN A 44 12.34 -19.34 4.86
N ASN A 45 13.10 -19.58 3.79
CA ASN A 45 12.63 -19.51 2.39
C ASN A 45 12.13 -18.13 1.90
N ILE A 46 12.77 -17.02 2.28
CA ILE A 46 12.56 -15.75 1.55
C ILE A 46 13.13 -15.88 0.14
N GLY A 47 12.24 -15.88 -0.86
CA GLY A 47 12.59 -15.84 -2.29
C GLY A 47 13.33 -14.55 -2.69
N LEU A 48 13.74 -14.47 -3.94
CA LEU A 48 14.37 -13.24 -4.46
C LEU A 48 13.30 -12.15 -4.56
N PHE A 49 13.68 -10.88 -4.40
CA PHE A 49 12.74 -9.75 -4.49
C PHE A 49 11.84 -9.75 -5.76
N PRO A 50 12.32 -10.17 -6.96
CA PRO A 50 11.48 -10.27 -8.16
C PRO A 50 10.26 -11.18 -8.00
N ASP A 51 10.34 -12.21 -7.15
CA ASP A 51 9.22 -13.14 -6.91
C ASP A 51 8.03 -12.44 -6.24
N TYR A 52 8.28 -11.31 -5.57
CA TYR A 52 7.28 -10.53 -4.85
C TYR A 52 6.69 -9.38 -5.68
N ILE A 53 7.10 -9.18 -6.94
CA ILE A 53 6.60 -8.08 -7.78
C ILE A 53 5.06 -8.13 -7.89
N GLY A 54 4.49 -9.33 -8.03
CA GLY A 54 3.03 -9.50 -8.06
C GLY A 54 2.35 -9.03 -6.77
N VAL A 55 2.96 -9.31 -5.62
CA VAL A 55 2.46 -8.91 -4.30
C VAL A 55 2.61 -7.40 -4.08
N VAL A 56 3.74 -6.82 -4.49
CA VAL A 56 3.98 -5.37 -4.45
C VAL A 56 2.94 -4.64 -5.30
N LEU A 57 2.70 -5.09 -6.52
CA LEU A 57 1.70 -4.49 -7.41
C LEU A 57 0.29 -4.59 -6.82
N ALA A 58 -0.09 -5.75 -6.28
CA ALA A 58 -1.38 -5.92 -5.62
C ALA A 58 -1.52 -4.98 -4.41
N HIS A 59 -0.47 -4.81 -3.61
CA HIS A 59 -0.44 -3.90 -2.46
C HIS A 59 -0.60 -2.44 -2.89
N VAL A 60 0.18 -1.99 -3.86
CA VAL A 60 0.12 -0.61 -4.40
C VAL A 60 -1.25 -0.32 -4.99
N ILE A 61 -1.80 -1.23 -5.83
CA ILE A 61 -3.13 -1.07 -6.41
C ILE A 61 -4.20 -0.98 -5.31
N SER A 62 -4.11 -1.83 -4.29
CA SER A 62 -5.06 -1.80 -3.17
C SER A 62 -5.06 -0.46 -2.44
N ILE A 63 -3.88 0.08 -2.15
CA ILE A 63 -3.73 1.40 -1.50
C ILE A 63 -4.32 2.50 -2.37
N LEU A 64 -3.95 2.57 -3.64
CA LEU A 64 -4.44 3.61 -4.55
C LEU A 64 -5.96 3.56 -4.73
N VAL A 65 -6.52 2.35 -4.83
CA VAL A 65 -7.97 2.15 -4.94
C VAL A 65 -8.67 2.64 -3.67
N VAL A 66 -8.17 2.30 -2.48
CA VAL A 66 -8.77 2.78 -1.24
C VAL A 66 -8.61 4.29 -1.09
N PHE A 67 -7.47 4.87 -1.42
CA PHE A 67 -7.28 6.33 -1.39
C PHE A 67 -8.23 7.04 -2.37
N ALA A 68 -8.50 6.44 -3.53
CA ALA A 68 -9.50 6.93 -4.48
C ALA A 68 -10.93 6.84 -3.92
N PHE A 69 -11.30 5.75 -3.23
CA PHE A 69 -12.60 5.61 -2.57
C PHE A 69 -12.80 6.64 -1.44
N TYR A 70 -11.75 6.91 -0.66
CA TYR A 70 -11.74 7.97 0.35
C TYR A 70 -11.67 9.39 -0.24
N ARG A 71 -11.65 9.50 -1.58
CA ARG A 71 -11.65 10.76 -2.33
C ARG A 71 -10.46 11.65 -1.97
N LEU A 72 -9.34 11.07 -1.51
CA LEU A 72 -8.11 11.81 -1.20
C LEU A 72 -7.53 12.52 -2.44
N TYR A 73 -7.86 12.03 -3.64
CA TYR A 73 -7.50 12.66 -4.91
C TYR A 73 -8.47 13.76 -5.37
N ARG A 74 -9.51 14.10 -4.60
CA ARG A 74 -10.36 15.26 -4.92
C ARG A 74 -9.83 16.50 -4.23
N LEU A 75 -9.54 17.51 -5.05
CA LEU A 75 -9.20 18.86 -4.60
C LEU A 75 -10.45 19.54 -3.99
N THR A 76 -10.77 19.19 -2.75
CA THR A 76 -11.89 19.75 -2.01
C THR A 76 -11.40 20.98 -1.26
N ARG A 77 -12.07 22.14 -1.39
CA ARG A 77 -11.66 23.34 -0.65
C ARG A 77 -12.02 23.17 0.83
N MET A 78 -10.97 23.18 1.67
CA MET A 78 -11.00 23.26 3.14
C MET A 78 -11.66 22.06 3.87
N PRO A 79 -11.12 20.84 3.77
CA PRO A 79 -11.35 19.85 4.82
C PRO A 79 -10.70 20.33 6.13
N SER A 80 -11.35 20.08 7.26
CA SER A 80 -10.72 20.20 8.58
C SER A 80 -9.49 19.30 8.61
N ARG A 81 -8.34 19.80 9.11
CA ARG A 81 -7.11 18.98 9.23
C ARG A 81 -7.33 17.71 10.04
N ILE A 82 -8.27 17.74 10.98
CA ILE A 82 -8.64 16.60 11.82
C ILE A 82 -9.41 15.56 10.98
N ASP A 83 -10.36 16.00 10.15
CA ASP A 83 -11.13 15.10 9.27
C ASP A 83 -10.22 14.48 8.21
N GLU A 84 -9.25 15.24 7.70
CA GLU A 84 -8.24 14.75 6.76
C GLU A 84 -7.35 13.68 7.41
N PHE A 85 -6.89 13.90 8.64
CA PHE A 85 -6.14 12.90 9.39
C PHE A 85 -6.93 11.61 9.62
N TYR A 86 -8.20 11.70 10.04
CA TYR A 86 -9.06 10.53 10.23
C TYR A 86 -9.32 9.81 8.90
N SER A 87 -9.51 10.55 7.81
CA SER A 87 -9.70 9.98 6.46
C SER A 87 -8.47 9.20 6.02
N ILE A 88 -7.27 9.75 6.19
CA ILE A 88 -6.00 9.08 5.88
C ILE A 88 -5.87 7.82 6.75
N PHE A 89 -6.03 7.95 8.06
CA PHE A 89 -5.88 6.82 8.99
C PHE A 89 -6.85 5.67 8.68
N ALA A 90 -8.13 6.00 8.43
CA ALA A 90 -9.14 5.03 8.06
C ALA A 90 -8.85 4.40 6.68
N SER A 91 -8.42 5.20 5.70
CA SER A 91 -8.08 4.72 4.36
C SER A 91 -6.86 3.79 4.37
N THR A 92 -5.82 4.09 5.14
CA THR A 92 -4.62 3.24 5.26
C THR A 92 -4.98 1.92 5.92
N THR A 93 -5.80 1.95 6.98
CA THR A 93 -6.25 0.74 7.68
C THR A 93 -7.09 -0.16 6.76
N VAL A 94 -8.06 0.43 6.04
CA VAL A 94 -8.90 -0.32 5.09
C VAL A 94 -8.09 -0.83 3.89
N GLY A 95 -7.15 -0.03 3.38
CA GLY A 95 -6.24 -0.40 2.30
C GLY A 95 -5.37 -1.60 2.65
N SER A 96 -4.78 -1.59 3.85
CA SER A 96 -4.00 -2.71 4.37
C SER A 96 -4.87 -3.96 4.51
N LEU A 97 -6.07 -3.86 5.10
CA LEU A 97 -6.99 -5.01 5.22
C LEU A 97 -7.40 -5.58 3.86
N MET A 98 -7.66 -4.71 2.88
CA MET A 98 -8.07 -5.14 1.54
C MET A 98 -6.90 -5.79 0.78
N GLY A 99 -5.69 -5.28 0.92
CA GLY A 99 -4.48 -5.89 0.37
C GLY A 99 -4.24 -7.30 0.92
N ILE A 100 -4.49 -7.52 2.21
CA ILE A 100 -4.42 -8.86 2.83
C ILE A 100 -5.48 -9.77 2.23
N ALA A 101 -6.74 -9.31 2.16
CA ALA A 101 -7.85 -10.09 1.65
C ALA A 101 -7.62 -10.50 0.19
N LEU A 102 -7.16 -9.56 -0.65
CA LEU A 102 -6.83 -9.83 -2.05
C LEU A 102 -5.64 -10.77 -2.19
N SER A 103 -4.57 -10.56 -1.42
CA SER A 103 -3.41 -11.46 -1.45
C SER A 103 -3.81 -12.89 -1.03
N SER A 104 -4.58 -13.03 0.04
CA SER A 104 -5.09 -14.32 0.51
C SER A 104 -6.13 -14.94 -0.42
N LEU A 105 -6.80 -14.18 -1.29
CA LEU A 105 -7.77 -14.73 -2.23
C LEU A 105 -7.11 -15.14 -3.55
N LEU A 106 -6.16 -14.33 -4.03
CA LEU A 106 -5.52 -14.49 -5.33
C LEU A 106 -4.36 -15.49 -5.31
N PHE A 107 -3.66 -15.62 -4.17
CA PHE A 107 -2.45 -16.45 -4.07
C PHE A 107 -2.61 -17.70 -3.19
N LYS A 108 -3.77 -17.89 -2.57
CA LYS A 108 -4.08 -19.11 -1.82
C LYS A 108 -4.22 -20.30 -2.79
N ASN A 109 -3.44 -21.36 -2.55
CA ASN A 109 -3.20 -22.53 -3.40
C ASN A 109 -2.32 -22.28 -4.67
N SER A 110 -1.51 -21.21 -4.69
CA SER A 110 -0.52 -20.95 -5.75
C SER A 110 0.88 -21.40 -5.32
N PRO A 111 1.83 -21.73 -6.22
CA PRO A 111 3.25 -21.91 -5.87
C PRO A 111 3.92 -20.67 -5.23
N LEU A 112 3.21 -19.53 -5.20
CA LEU A 112 3.52 -18.33 -4.41
C LEU A 112 2.87 -18.32 -3.01
N GLU A 113 2.39 -19.47 -2.51
CA GLU A 113 2.09 -19.69 -1.08
C GLU A 113 3.39 -19.60 -0.28
N LEU A 114 3.93 -18.39 -0.17
CA LEU A 114 4.76 -18.08 0.98
C LEU A 114 3.82 -17.99 2.17
N ASP A 115 4.10 -18.79 3.19
CA ASP A 115 3.59 -18.62 4.55
C ASP A 115 3.89 -17.18 5.00
N TYR A 116 2.98 -16.26 4.63
CA TYR A 116 3.13 -14.85 4.85
C TYR A 116 2.98 -14.64 6.35
N SER A 117 4.12 -14.54 7.04
CA SER A 117 4.14 -14.28 8.48
C SER A 117 3.34 -13.02 8.74
N ARG A 118 2.24 -13.17 9.47
CA ARG A 118 1.28 -12.10 9.79
C ARG A 118 1.95 -10.90 10.47
N GLY A 119 3.15 -11.07 11.03
CA GLY A 119 3.98 -10.00 11.58
C GLY A 119 4.47 -8.99 10.52
N MET A 120 4.71 -9.41 9.27
CA MET A 120 5.12 -8.51 8.19
C MET A 120 4.04 -7.48 7.84
N ILE A 121 2.77 -7.82 8.09
CA ILE A 121 1.61 -6.96 7.90
C ILE A 121 1.55 -5.88 8.99
N LEU A 122 1.86 -6.25 10.23
CA LEU A 122 1.92 -5.33 11.37
C LEU A 122 3.01 -4.28 11.16
N TYR A 123 4.19 -4.68 10.66
CA TYR A 123 5.26 -3.76 10.29
C TYR A 123 4.95 -2.88 9.07
N ALA A 124 4.07 -3.33 8.17
CA ALA A 124 3.67 -2.51 7.03
C ALA A 124 2.61 -1.45 7.40
N TRP A 125 1.90 -1.64 8.52
CA TRP A 125 0.90 -0.70 9.03
C TRP A 125 1.48 0.30 10.05
N ALA A 126 2.40 -0.16 10.91
CA ALA A 126 3.04 0.65 11.96
C ALA A 126 4.15 1.55 11.41
#